data_AF-A0A5K4F3F8-F1
#
_entry.id   AF-A0A5K4F3F8-F1
#
_cell.length_a   1.000
_cell.length_b   1.000
_cell.length_c   1.000
_cell.angle_alpha   90.00
_cell.angle_beta   90.00
_cell.angle_gamma   90.00
#
_symmetry.space_group_name_H-M   'P 1'
#
loop_
_entity.id
_entity.type
_entity.pdbx_description
1 polymer ?
#
loop_
_entity_poly.entity_id
_entity_poly.type
_entity_poly.pdbx_seq_one_letter_code
_entity_poly.pdbx_strand_id
1 'polypeptide(L)'
;MLRYREIHDLVHTLLGQPTDMLGEVVVKWVEGIQTLLPMCLTGGYFGSLRLAPKQTECFVRSHLEYAIRTGREARFLMCVYFEEHWEDNLEDLRSSLNIQSPPPPRKLD
;
A
#
# COMPACT_ATOMS: atom_id res chain seq x y z
N MET A 1 -8.65 -15.58 -0.66
CA MET A 1 -8.81 -14.75 -1.88
C MET A 1 -9.99 -13.78 -1.77
N LEU A 2 -11.18 -14.19 -1.30
CA LEU A 2 -12.32 -13.26 -1.17
C LEU A 2 -12.00 -12.02 -0.31
N ARG A 3 -11.61 -12.24 0.96
CA ARG A 3 -11.24 -11.14 1.88
C ARG A 3 -10.19 -10.20 1.29
N TYR A 4 -9.14 -10.78 0.70
CA TYR A 4 -8.09 -10.01 0.02
C TYR A 4 -8.67 -9.05 -1.03
N ARG A 5 -9.59 -9.54 -1.88
CA ARG A 5 -10.22 -8.72 -2.93
C ARG A 5 -11.15 -7.66 -2.35
N GLU A 6 -11.88 -7.99 -1.28
CA GLU A 6 -12.80 -7.06 -0.62
C GLU A 6 -12.09 -5.87 0.01
N ILE A 7 -10.88 -6.07 0.55
CA ILE A 7 -10.15 -5.00 1.22
C ILE A 7 -9.17 -4.23 0.33
N HIS A 8 -8.89 -4.71 -0.88
CA HIS A 8 -7.83 -4.16 -1.74
C HIS A 8 -7.96 -2.63 -1.92
N ASP A 9 -9.14 -2.16 -2.30
CA ASP A 9 -9.39 -0.72 -2.50
C ASP A 9 -9.37 0.08 -1.16
N LEU A 10 -9.70 -0.58 -0.06
CA LEU A 10 -9.56 0.01 1.29
C LEU A 10 -8.10 0.19 1.67
N VAL A 11 -7.23 -0.73 1.24
CA VAL A 11 -5.78 -0.63 1.45
C VAL A 11 -5.21 0.56 0.69
N HIS A 12 -5.68 0.88 -0.52
CA HIS A 12 -5.30 2.11 -1.22
C HIS A 12 -5.59 3.35 -0.37
N THR A 13 -6.80 3.43 0.19
CA THR A 13 -7.23 4.55 1.05
C THR A 13 -6.40 4.63 2.33
N LEU A 14 -6.21 3.48 3.00
CA LEU A 14 -5.43 3.38 4.22
C LEU A 14 -3.98 3.81 4.01
N LEU A 15 -3.36 3.40 2.90
CA LEU A 15 -1.97 3.74 2.57
C LEU A 15 -1.81 5.07 1.82
N GLY A 16 -2.91 5.81 1.61
CA GLY A 16 -2.90 7.08 0.88
C GLY A 16 -2.34 6.95 -0.54
N GLN A 17 -2.51 5.78 -1.18
CA GLN A 17 -2.00 5.49 -2.52
C GLN A 17 -3.13 5.62 -3.56
N PRO A 18 -2.95 6.41 -4.63
CA PRO A 18 -3.91 6.44 -5.73
C PRO A 18 -3.96 5.11 -6.47
N THR A 19 -4.97 4.90 -7.29
CA THR A 19 -5.12 3.73 -8.18
C THR A 19 -4.39 3.92 -9.51
N ASP A 20 -3.23 4.58 -9.47
CA ASP A 20 -2.32 4.69 -10.62
C ASP A 20 -1.25 3.59 -10.57
N MET A 21 -0.44 3.46 -11.64
CA MET A 21 0.57 2.40 -11.71
C MET A 21 1.56 2.41 -10.53
N LEU A 22 1.90 3.58 -9.99
CA LEU A 22 2.81 3.68 -8.85
C LEU A 22 2.13 3.22 -7.57
N GLY A 23 0.93 3.72 -7.29
CA GLY A 23 0.16 3.36 -6.11
C GLY A 23 -0.20 1.87 -6.09
N GLU A 24 -0.56 1.30 -7.24
CA GLU A 24 -0.75 -0.15 -7.39
C GLU A 24 0.50 -0.94 -7.00
N VAL A 25 1.67 -0.54 -7.50
CA VAL A 25 2.93 -1.22 -7.14
C VAL A 25 3.17 -1.15 -5.64
N VAL A 26 2.98 0.01 -5.02
CA VAL A 26 3.17 0.22 -3.58
C VAL A 26 2.23 -0.67 -2.76
N VAL A 27 0.94 -0.70 -3.11
CA VAL A 27 -0.05 -1.56 -2.45
C VAL A 27 0.32 -3.03 -2.63
N LYS A 28 0.71 -3.46 -3.83
CA LYS A 28 1.14 -4.85 -4.08
C LYS A 28 2.39 -5.24 -3.28
N TRP A 29 3.32 -4.32 -3.03
CA TRP A 29 4.45 -4.58 -2.15
C TRP A 29 4.01 -4.82 -0.70
N VAL A 30 3.13 -3.98 -0.16
CA VAL A 30 2.58 -4.18 1.20
C VAL A 30 1.80 -5.49 1.29
N GLU A 31 0.87 -5.71 0.36
CA GLU A 31 0.08 -6.94 0.27
C GLU A 31 0.97 -8.17 0.10
N GLY A 32 1.99 -8.09 -0.75
CA GLY A 32 2.93 -9.19 -1.03
C GLY A 32 3.74 -9.57 0.20
N ILE A 33 4.25 -8.59 0.94
CA ILE A 33 5.01 -8.83 2.18
C ILE A 33 4.12 -9.49 3.24
N GLN A 34 2.88 -9.02 3.40
CA GLN A 34 1.98 -9.54 4.43
C GLN A 34 1.40 -10.90 4.07
N THR A 35 0.94 -11.08 2.83
CA THR A 35 0.12 -12.23 2.43
C THR A 35 0.91 -13.34 1.75
N LEU A 36 2.11 -13.04 1.24
CA LEU A 36 2.93 -13.93 0.39
C LEU A 36 2.19 -14.46 -0.85
N LEU A 37 1.08 -13.82 -1.24
CA LEU A 37 0.34 -14.23 -2.42
C LEU A 37 1.21 -14.02 -3.66
N PRO A 38 1.38 -15.04 -4.52
CA PRO A 38 2.19 -14.92 -5.73
C PRO A 38 1.79 -13.75 -6.62
N MET A 39 0.49 -13.47 -6.73
CA MET A 39 -0.02 -12.34 -7.53
C MET A 39 0.44 -10.98 -6.98
N CYS A 40 0.47 -10.81 -5.66
CA CYS A 40 0.92 -9.56 -5.05
C CYS A 40 2.44 -9.38 -5.19
N LEU A 41 3.20 -10.44 -4.90
CA LEU A 41 4.66 -10.43 -5.04
C LEU A 41 5.08 -10.16 -6.50
N THR A 42 4.49 -10.88 -7.45
CA THR A 42 4.79 -10.70 -8.87
C THR A 42 4.27 -9.37 -9.41
N GLY A 43 3.09 -8.92 -8.97
CA GLY A 43 2.54 -7.61 -9.32
C GLY A 43 3.40 -6.45 -8.84
N GLY A 44 3.88 -6.50 -7.59
CA GLY A 44 4.80 -5.50 -7.04
C GLY A 44 6.15 -5.50 -7.76
N TYR A 45 6.73 -6.69 -7.98
CA TYR A 45 8.02 -6.81 -8.67
C TYR A 45 7.94 -6.40 -10.14
N PHE A 46 7.12 -7.07 -10.96
CA PHE A 46 7.05 -6.78 -12.40
C PHE A 46 6.36 -5.44 -12.69
N GLY A 47 5.46 -4.98 -11.83
CA GLY A 47 4.87 -3.64 -11.93
C GLY A 47 5.93 -2.56 -11.72
N SER A 48 6.86 -2.74 -10.77
CA SER A 48 7.95 -1.78 -10.55
C SER A 48 8.88 -1.62 -11.76
N LEU A 49 9.05 -2.69 -12.56
CA LEU A 49 9.84 -2.66 -13.79
C LEU A 49 9.16 -1.90 -14.94
N ARG A 50 7.86 -1.62 -14.84
CA ARG A 50 7.05 -0.94 -15.88
C ARG A 50 6.78 0.53 -15.55
N LEU A 51 7.30 1.04 -14.46
CA LEU A 51 7.12 2.44 -14.06
C LEU A 51 7.85 3.39 -15.03
N ALA A 52 7.21 4.52 -15.34
CA ALA A 52 7.86 5.59 -16.10
C ALA A 52 9.06 6.17 -15.31
N PRO A 53 10.08 6.77 -15.95
CA PRO A 53 11.29 7.22 -15.26
C PRO A 53 11.04 8.09 -14.02
N LYS A 54 10.12 9.06 -14.11
CA LYS A 54 9.71 9.90 -12.96
C LYS A 54 9.00 9.10 -11.84
N GLN A 55 8.20 8.10 -12.20
CA GLN A 55 7.54 7.23 -11.22
C GLN A 55 8.56 6.33 -10.54
N THR A 56 9.54 5.79 -11.28
CA THR A 56 10.64 4.98 -10.75
C THR A 56 11.49 5.77 -9.77
N GLU A 57 11.82 7.02 -10.07
CA GLU A 57 12.55 7.90 -9.15
C GLU A 57 11.78 8.10 -7.84
N CYS A 58 10.49 8.46 -7.94
CA CYS A 58 9.62 8.63 -6.78
C CYS A 58 9.44 7.33 -5.97
N PHE A 59 9.34 6.21 -6.67
CA PHE A 59 9.22 4.88 -6.08
C PHE A 59 10.46 4.55 -5.25
N VAL A 60 11.65 4.64 -5.84
CA VAL A 60 12.91 4.31 -5.18
C VAL A 60 13.23 5.27 -4.03
N ARG A 61 12.92 6.57 -4.18
CA ARG A 61 13.29 7.59 -3.19
C ARG A 61 12.46 7.54 -1.92
N SER A 62 11.18 7.15 -1.98
CA SER A 62 10.30 7.21 -0.81
C SER A 62 9.32 6.06 -0.70
N HIS A 63 8.69 5.65 -1.80
CA HIS A 63 7.56 4.71 -1.70
C HIS A 63 8.00 3.26 -1.47
N LEU A 64 9.16 2.85 -1.96
CA LEU A 64 9.69 1.50 -1.76
C LEU A 64 10.03 1.25 -0.30
N GLU A 65 10.77 2.16 0.33
CA GLU A 65 11.08 2.07 1.76
C GLU A 65 9.81 2.09 2.60
N TYR A 66 8.88 3.01 2.28
CA TYR A 66 7.57 3.07 2.91
C TYR A 66 6.79 1.75 2.80
N ALA A 67 6.71 1.18 1.60
CA ALA A 67 5.98 -0.06 1.36
C ALA A 67 6.61 -1.25 2.11
N ILE A 68 7.95 -1.35 2.09
CA ILE A 68 8.66 -2.42 2.81
C ILE A 68 8.45 -2.30 4.31
N ARG A 69 8.60 -1.09 4.84
CA ARG A 69 8.46 -0.83 6.28
C ARG A 69 7.03 -1.06 6.74
N THR A 70 6.05 -0.50 6.04
CA THR A 70 4.63 -0.70 6.32
C THR A 70 4.23 -2.18 6.21
N GLY A 71 4.67 -2.88 5.16
CA GLY A 71 4.37 -4.30 5.00
C GLY A 71 4.90 -5.18 6.13
N ARG A 72 6.02 -4.80 6.75
CA ARG A 72 6.65 -5.53 7.86
C ARG A 72 6.13 -5.14 9.24
N GLU A 73 5.90 -3.86 9.46
CA GLU A 73 5.62 -3.29 10.78
C GLU A 73 4.11 -3.15 11.05
N ALA A 74 3.30 -2.95 10.01
CA ALA A 74 1.86 -2.79 10.19
C ALA A 74 1.19 -4.10 10.64
N ARG A 75 0.07 -3.96 11.33
CA ARG A 75 -0.82 -5.11 11.59
C ARG A 75 -1.24 -5.76 10.26
N PHE A 76 -1.51 -7.06 10.32
CA PHE A 76 -1.93 -7.81 9.15
C PHE A 76 -3.30 -7.32 8.65
N LEU A 77 -3.31 -6.64 7.49
CA LEU A 77 -4.45 -5.85 7.04
C LEU A 77 -5.67 -6.71 6.69
N MET A 78 -5.48 -7.97 6.29
CA MET A 78 -6.59 -8.89 6.06
C MET A 78 -7.40 -9.22 7.32
N CYS A 79 -6.81 -9.04 8.52
CA CYS A 79 -7.50 -9.25 9.80
C CYS A 79 -8.10 -7.96 10.38
N VAL A 80 -7.95 -6.81 9.73
CA VAL A 80 -8.59 -5.56 10.16
C VAL A 80 -10.06 -5.62 9.78
N TYR A 81 -10.96 -5.31 10.72
CA TYR A 81 -12.40 -5.22 10.45
C TYR A 81 -12.77 -3.79 10.08
N PHE A 82 -12.51 -3.41 8.84
CA PHE A 82 -12.64 -2.03 8.34
C PHE A 82 -14.02 -1.40 8.59
N GLU A 83 -15.07 -2.21 8.58
CA GLU A 83 -16.44 -1.77 8.79
C GLU A 83 -16.69 -1.17 10.19
N GLU A 84 -15.86 -1.48 11.19
CA GLU A 84 -15.89 -0.85 12.51
C GLU A 84 -15.15 0.49 12.58
N HIS A 85 -14.45 0.88 11.51
CA HIS A 85 -13.55 2.04 11.47
C HIS A 85 -14.02 3.15 10.53
N TRP A 86 -15.28 3.13 10.06
CA TRP A 86 -15.77 4.15 9.10
C TRP A 86 -15.86 5.56 9.66
N GLU A 87 -16.13 5.69 10.95
CA GLU A 87 -16.23 6.98 11.64
C GLU A 87 -14.90 7.40 12.27
N ASP A 88 -13.90 6.53 12.26
CA ASP A 88 -12.60 6.79 12.86
C ASP A 88 -11.81 7.80 12.02
N ASN A 89 -11.00 8.62 12.70
CA ASN A 89 -10.04 9.44 12.00
C ASN A 89 -8.98 8.55 11.31
N LEU A 90 -8.71 8.83 10.04
CA LEU A 90 -7.80 8.01 9.24
C LEU A 90 -6.36 7.97 9.80
N GLU A 91 -5.86 9.06 10.38
CA GLU A 91 -4.52 9.09 10.99
C GLU A 91 -4.47 8.31 12.31
N ASP A 92 -5.56 8.34 13.09
CA ASP A 92 -5.68 7.54 14.31
C ASP A 92 -5.74 6.04 13.97
N LEU A 93 -6.50 5.68 12.93
CA LEU A 93 -6.55 4.32 12.42
C LEU A 93 -5.16 3.86 11.95
N ARG A 94 -4.46 4.66 11.13
CA ARG A 94 -3.07 4.37 10.71
C ARG A 94 -2.17 4.13 11.92
N SER A 95 -2.24 5.00 12.91
CA SER A 95 -1.45 4.89 14.14
C SER A 95 -1.74 3.59 14.90
N SER A 96 -3.01 3.22 15.05
CA SER A 96 -3.43 1.98 15.74
C SER A 96 -2.98 0.71 15.01
N LEU A 97 -2.88 0.78 13.68
CA LEU A 97 -2.42 -0.30 12.80
C LEU A 97 -0.90 -0.30 12.61
N ASN A 98 -0.16 0.60 13.26
CA ASN A 98 1.28 0.80 13.10
C ASN A 98 1.69 1.11 11.64
N ILE A 99 0.89 1.93 10.97
CA ILE A 99 1.14 2.42 9.61
C ILE A 99 1.67 3.85 9.74
N GLN A 100 2.82 4.11 9.12
CA GLN A 100 3.37 5.45 9.06
C GLN A 100 2.57 6.35 8.11
N SER A 101 2.67 7.66 8.32
CA SER A 101 2.09 8.62 7.40
C SER A 101 2.59 8.38 5.98
N PRO A 102 1.68 8.32 5.00
CA PRO A 102 2.04 7.98 3.63
C PRO A 102 2.96 9.04 3.02
N PRO A 103 3.86 8.65 2.10
CA PRO A 103 4.69 9.59 1.38
C PRO A 103 3.82 10.56 0.57
N PRO A 104 4.30 11.81 0.33
CA PRO A 104 3.52 12.79 -0.40
C PRO A 104 3.20 12.28 -1.81
N PRO A 105 1.98 12.55 -2.32
CA PRO A 105 1.61 12.14 -3.67
C PRO A 105 2.57 12.75 -4.70
N ARG A 106 2.77 12.03 -5.81
CA ARG A 106 3.53 12.54 -6.94
C ARG A 106 2.99 13.92 -7.33
N LYS A 107 3.85 14.95 -7.29
CA LYS A 107 3.54 16.22 -7.95
C LYS A 107 3.48 15.93 -9.45
N LEU A 108 2.30 16.07 -10.03
CA LEU A 108 2.14 16.15 -11.47
C LEU A 108 2.72 17.51 -11.86
N ASP A 109 4.01 17.56 -12.19
CA ASP A 109 4.54 18.68 -12.98
C ASP A 109 3.91 18.65 -14.38
#